data_AF-A0AAD3D1Z3-F1
#
_entry.id   AF-A0AAD3D1Z3-F1
#
_cell.length_a   1.000
_cell.length_b   1.000
_cell.length_c   1.000
_cell.angle_alpha   90.00
_cell.angle_beta   90.00
_cell.angle_gamma   90.00
#
_symmetry.space_group_name_H-M   'P 1'
#
loop_
_entity.id
_entity.type
_entity.pdbx_description
1 polymer ?
#
loop_
_entity_poly.entity_id
_entity_poly.type
_entity_poly.pdbx_seq_one_letter_code
_entity_poly.pdbx_strand_id
1 'polypeptide(L)'
;MLRKLQQRRQTTKVVLAVILGLFLVFQNLQDESVARHLANEDDAENKECQGWCPAHSDPWDMKCTFKDCNGCNQCFEQDQQDLMTPTKEDGTPLKIDFYGGSISAGYDFLDHKNKRFSALVGKALGVETSNLAIPAAGVSQHLLCGIDPADIIISEYRINEFSPLNLDAWYELLAQRAKHVIILDLWSWLTSPSTKSATIAAYERLQDKSKFSVINLPEQDKNVWPCLVPSFYNYTSPNPFSGAYIPKQCYA
;
A
#
# COMPACT_ATOMS: atom_id res chain seq x y z
N MET A 1 24.68 14.46 12.15
CA MET A 1 24.83 13.32 11.23
C MET A 1 23.92 12.14 11.62
N LEU A 2 23.93 11.72 12.90
CA LEU A 2 23.15 10.58 13.39
C LEU A 2 21.63 10.69 13.17
N ARG A 3 21.02 11.84 13.49
CA ARG A 3 19.57 12.08 13.28
C ARG A 3 19.11 11.89 11.83
N LYS A 4 19.91 12.38 10.86
CA LYS A 4 19.62 12.21 9.43
C LYS A 4 19.68 10.74 8.99
N LEU A 5 20.59 9.95 9.57
CA LEU A 5 20.68 8.51 9.28
C LEU A 5 19.50 7.74 9.88
N GLN A 6 19.10 8.06 11.11
CA GLN A 6 17.94 7.45 11.75
C GLN A 6 16.65 7.77 10.98
N GLN A 7 16.44 9.02 10.60
CA GLN A 7 15.31 9.42 9.78
C GLN A 7 15.27 8.66 8.44
N ARG A 8 16.40 8.57 7.73
CA ARG A 8 16.49 7.80 6.47
C ARG A 8 16.13 6.34 6.68
N ARG A 9 16.63 5.71 7.75
CA ARG A 9 16.33 4.30 8.07
C ARG A 9 14.83 4.10 8.32
N GLN A 10 14.17 5.02 9.03
CA GLN A 10 12.72 4.95 9.24
C GLN A 10 11.95 5.15 7.93
N THR A 11 12.33 6.13 7.10
CA THR A 11 11.73 6.32 5.78
C THR A 11 11.86 5.06 4.92
N THR A 12 13.04 4.43 4.88
CA THR A 12 13.25 3.18 4.13
C THR A 12 12.37 2.05 4.63
N LYS A 13 12.25 1.86 5.95
CA LYS A 13 11.34 0.85 6.53
C LYS A 13 9.89 1.10 6.09
N VAL A 14 9.44 2.35 6.13
CA VAL A 14 8.06 2.68 5.74
C VAL A 14 7.85 2.46 4.25
N VAL A 15 8.78 2.90 3.38
CA VAL A 15 8.70 2.62 1.94
C VAL A 15 8.62 1.12 1.67
N LEU A 16 9.44 0.29 2.33
CA LEU A 16 9.38 -1.16 2.19
C LEU A 16 8.05 -1.75 2.66
N ALA A 17 7.50 -1.26 3.78
CA ALA A 17 6.20 -1.71 4.27
C ALA A 17 5.04 -1.26 3.39
N VAL A 18 5.16 -0.11 2.73
CA VAL A 18 4.19 0.35 1.72
C VAL A 18 4.23 -0.56 0.50
N ILE A 19 5.42 -0.93 0.02
CA ILE A 19 5.59 -1.90 -1.07
C ILE A 19 5.02 -3.27 -0.68
N LEU A 20 5.35 -3.77 0.52
CA LEU A 20 4.83 -5.02 1.04
C LEU A 20 3.31 -4.97 1.22
N GLY A 21 2.78 -3.88 1.74
CA GLY A 21 1.34 -3.66 1.87
C GLY A 21 0.64 -3.69 0.52
N LEU A 22 1.22 -3.07 -0.51
CA LEU A 22 0.68 -3.10 -1.88
C LEU A 22 0.67 -4.54 -2.38
N PHE A 23 1.79 -5.24 -2.22
CA PHE A 23 1.92 -6.64 -2.59
C PHE A 23 0.89 -7.53 -1.87
N LEU A 24 0.65 -7.35 -0.57
CA LEU A 24 -0.34 -8.10 0.19
C LEU A 24 -1.78 -7.76 -0.21
N VAL A 25 -2.09 -6.50 -0.53
CA VAL A 25 -3.39 -6.16 -1.14
C VAL A 25 -3.53 -6.92 -2.47
N PHE A 26 -2.48 -6.96 -3.29
CA PHE A 26 -2.51 -7.68 -4.56
C PHE A 26 -2.65 -9.17 -4.38
N GLN A 27 -1.91 -9.79 -3.47
CA GLN A 27 -2.05 -11.21 -3.13
C GLN A 27 -3.46 -11.54 -2.67
N ASN A 28 -4.03 -10.76 -1.74
CA ASN A 28 -5.41 -10.97 -1.30
C ASN A 28 -6.42 -10.82 -2.45
N LEU A 29 -6.19 -9.92 -3.41
CA LEU A 29 -7.01 -9.84 -4.63
C LEU A 29 -6.87 -11.10 -5.49
N GLN A 30 -5.65 -11.66 -5.64
CA GLN A 30 -5.45 -12.91 -6.36
C GLN A 30 -6.16 -14.04 -5.62
N ASP A 31 -5.94 -14.18 -4.31
CA ASP A 31 -6.50 -15.24 -3.49
C ASP A 31 -8.02 -15.19 -3.42
N GLU A 32 -8.66 -14.01 -3.38
CA GLU A 32 -10.14 -13.94 -3.46
C GLU A 32 -10.66 -14.28 -4.86
N SER A 33 -9.92 -13.93 -5.93
CA SER A 33 -10.29 -14.30 -7.31
C SER A 33 -10.10 -15.79 -7.58
N VAL A 34 -9.06 -16.37 -6.98
CA VAL A 34 -8.66 -17.78 -7.08
C VAL A 34 -9.46 -18.64 -6.13
N ALA A 35 -9.77 -18.21 -4.90
CA ALA A 35 -10.64 -18.93 -3.96
C ALA A 35 -12.09 -19.01 -4.45
N ARG A 36 -12.56 -18.04 -5.25
CA ARG A 36 -13.82 -18.19 -6.01
C ARG A 36 -13.75 -19.28 -7.09
N HIS A 37 -12.56 -19.64 -7.55
CA HIS A 37 -12.31 -20.74 -8.50
C HIS A 37 -11.91 -22.06 -7.82
N LEU A 38 -11.32 -22.02 -6.62
CA LEU A 38 -10.75 -23.16 -5.90
C LEU A 38 -11.52 -23.54 -4.63
N ALA A 39 -12.82 -23.20 -4.52
CA ALA A 39 -13.70 -23.75 -3.48
C ALA A 39 -13.98 -25.28 -3.66
N ASN A 40 -13.05 -26.00 -4.29
CA ASN A 40 -12.87 -27.44 -4.32
C ASN A 40 -11.35 -27.68 -4.35
N GLU A 41 -10.73 -27.82 -3.19
CA GLU A 41 -9.81 -28.91 -2.83
C GLU A 41 -9.04 -28.55 -1.54
N ASP A 42 -9.03 -29.52 -0.63
CA ASP A 42 -8.41 -29.50 0.68
C ASP A 42 -6.88 -29.50 0.57
N ASP A 43 -6.21 -28.48 1.12
CA ASP A 43 -4.77 -28.53 1.38
C ASP A 43 -4.51 -28.50 2.89
N ALA A 44 -4.46 -29.71 3.44
CA ALA A 44 -3.80 -30.03 4.69
C ALA A 44 -2.39 -30.53 4.40
N GLU A 45 -1.43 -29.63 4.17
CA GLU A 45 -0.03 -30.05 4.18
C GLU A 45 0.90 -28.99 4.78
N ASN A 46 1.61 -29.46 5.81
CA ASN A 46 2.68 -28.82 6.58
C ASN A 46 2.30 -27.85 7.72
N LYS A 47 1.81 -28.42 8.83
CA LYS A 47 1.71 -27.78 10.15
C LYS A 47 2.68 -28.44 11.14
N GLU A 48 3.97 -28.40 10.86
CA GLU A 48 4.97 -28.88 11.82
C GLU A 48 4.93 -28.02 13.10
N CYS A 49 4.79 -28.68 14.25
CA CYS A 49 4.77 -28.16 15.63
C CYS A 49 3.59 -27.31 16.16
N GLN A 50 2.55 -26.96 15.38
CA GLN A 50 1.44 -26.14 15.91
C GLN A 50 0.80 -26.69 17.20
N GLY A 51 0.66 -28.02 17.30
CA GLY A 51 0.11 -28.67 18.50
C GLY A 51 1.13 -28.90 19.63
N TRP A 52 2.41 -29.02 19.29
CA TRP A 52 3.48 -29.33 20.26
C TRP A 52 3.88 -28.09 21.06
N CYS A 53 4.05 -26.95 20.39
CA CYS A 53 4.51 -25.70 21.00
C CYS A 53 3.73 -25.24 22.26
N PRO A 54 2.39 -25.20 22.27
CA PRO A 54 1.64 -24.80 23.45
C PRO A 54 1.57 -25.90 24.52
N ALA A 55 1.68 -27.17 24.13
CA ALA A 55 1.52 -28.32 25.02
C ALA A 55 2.82 -28.72 25.74
N HIS A 56 3.98 -28.43 25.15
CA HIS A 56 5.27 -28.82 25.71
C HIS A 56 5.64 -27.95 26.91
N SER A 57 6.23 -28.54 27.95
CA SER A 57 6.61 -27.83 29.18
C SER A 57 7.95 -27.11 29.12
N ASP A 58 8.68 -27.23 28.01
CA ASP A 58 10.01 -26.64 27.88
C ASP A 58 9.98 -25.11 27.88
N PRO A 59 11.08 -24.46 28.30
CA PRO A 59 11.26 -23.02 28.17
C PRO A 59 11.16 -22.55 26.71
N TRP A 60 10.71 -21.32 26.50
CA TRP A 60 10.60 -20.74 25.17
C TRP A 60 11.93 -20.74 24.41
N ASP A 61 13.07 -20.47 25.05
CA ASP A 61 14.38 -20.51 24.40
C ASP A 61 14.69 -21.85 23.69
N MET A 62 14.28 -22.98 24.30
CA MET A 62 14.40 -24.30 23.66
C MET A 62 13.36 -24.48 22.56
N LYS A 63 12.11 -24.08 22.80
CA LYS A 63 11.03 -24.15 21.81
C LYS A 63 11.32 -23.33 20.56
N CYS A 64 12.00 -22.20 20.69
CA CYS A 64 12.36 -21.30 19.60
C CYS A 64 13.57 -21.78 18.79
N THR A 65 14.39 -22.66 19.38
CA THR A 65 15.58 -23.24 18.72
C THR A 65 15.38 -24.72 18.39
N PHE A 66 14.16 -25.23 18.52
CA PHE A 66 13.84 -26.64 18.33
C PHE A 66 13.95 -27.02 16.84
N LYS A 67 14.96 -27.82 16.52
CA LYS A 67 15.38 -28.09 15.14
C LYS A 67 14.39 -28.94 14.34
N ASP A 68 13.61 -29.78 15.01
CA ASP A 68 12.71 -30.71 14.33
C ASP A 68 11.52 -30.01 13.66
N CYS A 69 11.32 -28.72 13.94
CA CYS A 69 10.31 -27.90 13.27
C CYS A 69 10.71 -26.43 13.10
N ASN A 70 12.02 -26.14 13.09
CA ASN A 70 12.57 -24.78 12.94
C ASN A 70 12.07 -23.74 13.97
N GLY A 71 11.69 -24.20 15.16
CA GLY A 71 11.19 -23.36 16.24
C GLY A 71 9.69 -23.03 16.15
N CYS A 72 9.10 -22.73 17.30
CA CYS A 72 7.68 -22.40 17.41
C CYS A 72 7.33 -21.05 16.79
N ASN A 73 6.20 -20.96 16.06
CA ASN A 73 5.75 -19.73 15.39
C ASN A 73 5.67 -18.51 16.32
N GLN A 74 5.27 -18.71 17.58
CA GLN A 74 5.14 -17.64 18.58
C GLN A 74 6.48 -16.95 18.89
N CYS A 75 7.60 -17.64 18.68
CA CYS A 75 8.94 -17.07 18.87
C CYS A 75 9.23 -15.96 17.86
N PHE A 76 8.76 -16.14 16.62
CA PHE A 76 8.91 -15.14 15.58
C PHE A 76 7.95 -13.97 15.78
N GLU A 77 6.79 -14.19 16.41
CA GLU A 77 5.83 -13.12 16.70
C GLU A 77 6.32 -12.16 17.80
N GLN A 78 7.05 -12.66 18.81
CA GLN A 78 7.53 -11.82 19.93
C GLN A 78 8.75 -10.95 19.58
N ASP A 79 9.75 -11.48 18.87
CA ASP A 79 10.93 -10.71 18.47
C ASP A 79 10.63 -9.65 17.39
N GLN A 80 9.55 -9.82 16.61
CA GLN A 80 9.13 -8.85 15.60
C GLN A 80 8.42 -7.64 16.23
N GLN A 81 7.74 -7.79 17.38
CA GLN A 81 6.92 -6.71 17.95
C GLN A 81 7.73 -5.58 18.58
N ASP A 82 8.83 -5.87 19.29
CA ASP A 82 9.65 -4.86 19.97
C ASP A 82 10.74 -4.22 19.08
N LEU A 83 11.11 -4.85 17.96
CA LEU A 83 12.16 -4.36 17.04
C LEU A 83 11.62 -3.68 15.77
N MET A 84 10.34 -3.84 15.45
CA MET A 84 9.80 -3.34 14.18
C MET A 84 8.96 -2.08 14.28
N THR A 85 8.33 -1.77 15.42
CA THR A 85 7.45 -0.60 15.50
C THR A 85 8.26 0.68 15.28
N PRO A 86 8.14 1.35 14.11
CA PRO A 86 8.89 2.55 13.85
C PRO A 86 8.31 3.67 14.73
N THR A 87 9.12 4.09 15.69
CA THR A 87 8.85 5.22 16.57
C THR A 87 9.68 6.43 16.18
N LYS A 88 9.20 7.60 16.60
CA LYS A 88 9.95 8.86 16.56
C LYS A 88 11.15 8.81 17.51
N GLU A 89 12.05 9.78 17.40
CA GLU A 89 13.23 9.89 18.29
C GLU A 89 12.84 9.98 19.78
N ASP A 90 11.64 10.49 20.07
CA ASP A 90 11.08 10.63 21.42
C ASP A 90 10.30 9.39 21.90
N GLY A 91 10.31 8.30 21.13
CA GLY A 91 9.59 7.06 21.43
C GLY A 91 8.11 7.08 21.09
N THR A 92 7.55 8.20 20.61
CA THR A 92 6.13 8.26 20.21
C THR A 92 5.89 7.53 18.88
N PRO A 93 4.71 6.91 18.68
CA PRO A 93 4.37 6.25 17.41
C PRO A 93 4.38 7.22 16.22
N LEU A 94 4.81 6.75 15.04
CA LEU A 94 4.69 7.52 13.80
C LEU A 94 3.23 7.73 13.42
N LYS A 95 2.87 8.97 13.05
CA LYS A 95 1.58 9.28 12.43
C LYS A 95 1.70 9.14 10.92
N ILE A 96 0.96 8.18 10.36
CA ILE A 96 0.93 7.92 8.91
C ILE A 96 -0.50 8.14 8.40
N ASP A 97 -0.66 9.10 7.49
CA ASP A 97 -1.95 9.44 6.90
C ASP A 97 -1.99 9.05 5.42
N PHE A 98 -3.09 8.43 5.00
CA PHE A 98 -3.34 8.01 3.62
C PHE A 98 -4.38 8.94 2.99
N TYR A 99 -3.99 9.56 1.89
CA TYR A 99 -4.84 10.41 1.07
C TYR A 99 -4.94 9.82 -0.32
N GLY A 100 -6.15 9.71 -0.85
CA GLY A 100 -6.33 9.22 -2.19
C GLY A 100 -7.77 9.00 -2.60
N GLY A 101 -7.92 8.28 -3.72
CA GLY A 101 -9.21 7.93 -4.30
C GLY A 101 -9.79 6.62 -3.76
N SER A 102 -10.56 5.96 -4.61
CA SER A 102 -11.30 4.74 -4.28
C SER A 102 -10.42 3.56 -3.87
N ILE A 103 -9.23 3.43 -4.45
CA ILE A 103 -8.27 2.36 -4.10
C ILE A 103 -7.84 2.54 -2.64
N SER A 104 -7.36 3.73 -2.31
CA SER A 104 -6.90 4.05 -0.96
C SER A 104 -8.03 3.97 0.07
N ALA A 105 -9.25 4.38 -0.31
CA ALA A 105 -10.43 4.28 0.54
C ALA A 105 -10.87 2.82 0.79
N GLY A 106 -10.46 1.90 -0.08
CA GLY A 106 -10.87 0.50 -0.05
C GLY A 106 -12.28 0.28 -0.60
N TYR A 107 -12.72 1.07 -1.58
CA TYR A 107 -13.98 0.84 -2.29
C TYR A 107 -13.88 -0.45 -3.13
N ASP A 108 -14.96 -1.23 -3.24
CA ASP A 108 -15.01 -2.63 -3.73
C ASP A 108 -14.30 -3.71 -2.90
N PHE A 109 -13.46 -3.34 -1.92
CA PHE A 109 -13.03 -4.24 -0.85
C PHE A 109 -14.11 -4.32 0.24
N LEU A 110 -15.31 -4.72 -0.19
CA LEU A 110 -16.51 -4.85 0.62
C LEU A 110 -16.29 -5.99 1.62
N ASP A 111 -15.78 -5.67 2.81
CA ASP A 111 -16.31 -6.07 4.13
C ASP A 111 -15.29 -5.93 5.29
N HIS A 112 -14.05 -5.50 5.03
CA HIS A 112 -13.01 -5.52 6.08
C HIS A 112 -12.19 -4.24 6.15
N LYS A 113 -12.50 -3.38 7.14
CA LYS A 113 -11.62 -2.26 7.55
C LYS A 113 -10.16 -2.71 7.72
N ASN A 114 -9.96 -3.97 8.14
CA ASN A 114 -8.65 -4.58 8.38
C ASN A 114 -7.91 -5.03 7.11
N LYS A 115 -8.58 -5.06 5.94
CA LYS A 115 -7.97 -5.42 4.65
C LYS A 115 -7.66 -4.20 3.78
N ARG A 116 -8.01 -2.99 4.24
CA ARG A 116 -7.64 -1.77 3.53
C ARG A 116 -6.12 -1.66 3.42
N PHE A 117 -5.64 -1.12 2.31
CA PHE A 117 -4.21 -0.89 2.10
C PHE A 117 -3.54 -0.18 3.29
N SER A 118 -4.17 0.88 3.82
CA SER A 118 -3.69 1.59 5.00
C SER A 118 -3.58 0.68 6.24
N ALA A 119 -4.57 -0.18 6.47
CA ALA A 119 -4.58 -1.10 7.61
C ALA A 119 -3.50 -2.18 7.47
N LEU A 120 -3.25 -2.68 6.26
CA LEU A 120 -2.18 -3.64 6.00
C LEU A 120 -0.79 -3.03 6.23
N VAL A 121 -0.58 -1.78 5.77
CA VAL A 121 0.66 -1.05 6.05
C VAL A 121 0.82 -0.80 7.55
N GLY A 122 -0.24 -0.36 8.22
CA GLY A 122 -0.24 -0.16 9.67
C GLY A 122 0.11 -1.43 10.44
N LYS A 123 -0.52 -2.56 10.08
CA LYS A 123 -0.22 -3.88 10.65
C LYS A 123 1.22 -4.29 10.41
N ALA A 124 1.72 -4.16 9.18
CA ALA A 124 3.09 -4.53 8.81
C ALA A 124 4.15 -3.69 9.56
N LEU A 125 3.80 -2.47 9.93
CA LEU A 125 4.66 -1.56 10.69
C LEU A 125 4.41 -1.61 12.20
N GLY A 126 3.35 -2.26 12.68
CA GLY A 126 2.92 -2.13 14.08
C GLY A 126 2.51 -0.69 14.47
N VAL A 127 2.04 0.12 13.51
CA VAL A 127 1.58 1.51 13.76
C VAL A 127 0.12 1.72 13.38
N GLU A 128 -0.53 2.64 14.08
CA GLU A 128 -1.83 3.13 13.66
C GLU A 128 -1.70 4.00 12.40
N THR A 129 -2.68 3.89 11.50
CA THR A 129 -2.73 4.69 10.28
C THR A 129 -4.09 5.36 10.15
N SER A 130 -4.12 6.58 9.62
CA SER A 130 -5.36 7.27 9.29
C SER A 130 -5.68 7.07 7.82
N ASN A 131 -6.85 6.52 7.51
CA ASN A 131 -7.33 6.46 6.14
C ASN A 131 -8.27 7.64 5.86
N LEU A 132 -7.75 8.64 5.15
CA LEU A 132 -8.41 9.90 4.82
C LEU A 132 -8.74 10.00 3.33
N ALA A 133 -8.70 8.87 2.63
CA ALA A 133 -9.05 8.78 1.22
C ALA A 133 -10.56 8.94 1.03
N ILE A 134 -10.93 9.60 -0.07
CA ILE A 134 -12.32 9.89 -0.43
C ILE A 134 -12.58 9.21 -1.77
N PRO A 135 -13.51 8.24 -1.86
CA PRO A 135 -13.85 7.58 -3.11
C PRO A 135 -14.18 8.59 -4.21
N ALA A 136 -13.71 8.34 -5.43
CA ALA A 136 -13.88 9.20 -6.59
C ALA A 136 -13.38 10.66 -6.46
N ALA A 137 -12.69 11.04 -5.37
CA ALA A 137 -12.16 12.38 -5.22
C ALA A 137 -10.79 12.55 -5.90
N GLY A 138 -10.58 13.70 -6.52
CA GLY A 138 -9.25 14.25 -6.84
C GLY A 138 -8.69 15.08 -5.67
N VAL A 139 -7.56 15.75 -5.88
CA VAL A 139 -6.87 16.50 -4.80
C VAL A 139 -7.59 17.78 -4.39
N SER A 140 -8.49 18.31 -5.22
CA SER A 140 -9.17 19.58 -4.95
C SER A 140 -9.95 19.59 -3.63
N GLN A 141 -10.51 18.45 -3.23
CA GLN A 141 -11.26 18.33 -1.98
C GLN A 141 -10.36 18.60 -0.77
N HIS A 142 -9.17 17.99 -0.72
CA HIS A 142 -8.23 18.18 0.39
C HIS A 142 -7.46 19.50 0.30
N LEU A 143 -7.26 20.04 -0.90
CA LEU A 143 -6.77 21.41 -1.06
C LEU A 143 -7.73 22.42 -0.44
N LEU A 144 -9.04 22.23 -0.62
CA LEU A 144 -10.07 23.12 -0.08
C LEU A 144 -10.21 22.98 1.43
N CYS A 145 -10.27 21.76 1.94
CA CYS A 145 -10.47 21.50 3.38
C CYS A 145 -9.19 21.65 4.21
N GLY A 146 -8.02 21.61 3.57
CA GLY A 146 -6.75 21.48 4.25
C GLY A 146 -6.54 20.07 4.82
N ILE A 147 -5.35 19.86 5.38
CA ILE A 147 -4.95 18.60 5.98
C ILE A 147 -4.16 18.82 7.27
N ASP A 148 -4.28 17.86 8.19
CA ASP A 148 -3.51 17.89 9.44
C ASP A 148 -2.04 17.48 9.20
N PRO A 149 -1.12 17.96 10.06
CA PRO A 149 0.26 17.50 10.00
C PRO A 149 0.39 16.00 10.30
N ALA A 150 1.32 15.34 9.62
CA ALA A 150 1.66 13.94 9.84
C ALA A 150 3.19 13.73 9.74
N ASP A 151 3.69 12.60 10.25
CA ASP A 151 5.09 12.27 10.04
C ASP A 151 5.29 11.81 8.60
N ILE A 152 4.39 10.97 8.10
CA ILE A 152 4.41 10.45 6.75
C ILE A 152 3.03 10.61 6.12
N ILE A 153 2.99 11.13 4.90
CA ILE A 153 1.79 11.15 4.08
C ILE A 153 1.98 10.23 2.89
N ILE A 154 0.99 9.38 2.64
CA ILE A 154 0.90 8.54 1.45
C ILE A 154 -0.20 9.12 0.55
N SER A 155 0.15 9.43 -0.70
CA SER A 155 -0.71 10.15 -1.65
C SER A 155 -0.94 9.33 -2.91
N GLU A 156 -2.20 9.03 -3.21
CA GLU A 156 -2.62 8.23 -4.37
C GLU A 156 -3.85 8.88 -5.04
N TYR A 157 -3.62 9.67 -6.10
CA TYR A 157 -4.72 10.35 -6.82
C TYR A 157 -4.70 10.10 -8.33
N ARG A 158 -3.86 9.17 -8.78
CA ARG A 158 -3.48 9.05 -10.18
C ARG A 158 -4.69 8.92 -11.12
N ILE A 159 -5.74 8.24 -10.69
CA ILE A 159 -6.95 8.00 -11.50
C ILE A 159 -7.91 9.18 -11.51
N ASN A 160 -7.98 9.91 -10.41
CA ASN A 160 -9.00 10.95 -10.21
C ASN A 160 -8.47 12.36 -10.44
N GLU A 161 -7.15 12.53 -10.61
CA GLU A 161 -6.54 13.81 -10.86
C GLU A 161 -5.61 13.75 -12.08
N PHE A 162 -5.99 14.48 -13.12
CA PHE A 162 -5.25 14.57 -14.38
C PHE A 162 -4.62 15.95 -14.58
N SER A 163 -4.97 16.94 -13.75
CA SER A 163 -4.41 18.29 -13.79
C SER A 163 -3.05 18.29 -13.10
N PRO A 164 -1.95 18.50 -13.85
CA PRO A 164 -0.63 18.58 -13.24
C PRO A 164 -0.52 19.80 -12.31
N LEU A 165 -1.30 20.87 -12.56
CA LEU A 165 -1.32 22.07 -11.73
C LEU A 165 -1.96 21.82 -10.36
N ASN A 166 -3.05 21.05 -10.31
CA ASN A 166 -3.67 20.67 -9.04
C ASN A 166 -2.72 19.79 -8.23
N LEU A 167 -2.02 18.87 -8.89
CA LEU A 167 -1.02 18.01 -8.26
C LEU A 167 0.20 18.78 -7.76
N ASP A 168 0.63 19.83 -8.48
CA ASP A 168 1.69 20.73 -8.01
C ASP A 168 1.28 21.39 -6.68
N ALA A 169 0.10 22.03 -6.65
CA ALA A 169 -0.42 22.66 -5.44
C ALA A 169 -0.60 21.65 -4.29
N TRP A 170 -1.04 20.44 -4.62
CA TRP A 170 -1.18 19.35 -3.66
C TRP A 170 0.17 18.94 -3.05
N TYR A 171 1.19 18.68 -3.87
CA TYR A 171 2.50 18.28 -3.37
C TYR A 171 3.22 19.40 -2.62
N GLU A 172 2.99 20.66 -2.98
CA GLU A 172 3.44 21.80 -2.19
C GLU A 172 2.80 21.82 -0.79
N LEU A 173 1.48 21.58 -0.70
CA LEU A 173 0.80 21.44 0.58
C LEU A 173 1.35 20.26 1.39
N LEU A 174 1.56 19.10 0.76
CA LEU A 174 2.13 17.92 1.42
C LEU A 174 3.53 18.18 1.99
N ALA A 175 4.38 18.89 1.25
CA ALA A 175 5.74 19.23 1.69
C ALA A 175 5.77 20.10 2.96
N GLN A 176 4.69 20.85 3.21
CA GLN A 176 4.51 21.69 4.40
C GLN A 176 3.92 20.91 5.58
N ARG A 177 3.15 19.84 5.30
CA ARG A 177 2.35 19.11 6.30
C ARG A 177 2.96 17.77 6.71
N ALA A 178 3.89 17.24 5.93
CA ALA A 178 4.58 15.99 6.23
C ALA A 178 6.09 16.15 6.39
N LYS A 179 6.70 15.29 7.22
CA LYS A 179 8.16 15.14 7.24
C LYS A 179 8.66 14.38 6.02
N HIS A 180 7.86 13.43 5.53
CA HIS A 180 8.11 12.67 4.30
C HIS A 180 6.81 12.36 3.56
N VAL A 181 6.86 12.33 2.24
CA VAL A 181 5.73 12.04 1.37
C VAL A 181 6.05 10.86 0.48
N ILE A 182 5.13 9.90 0.41
CA ILE A 182 5.19 8.78 -0.53
C ILE A 182 4.08 8.95 -1.56
N ILE A 183 4.47 9.20 -2.80
CA ILE A 183 3.55 9.32 -3.94
C ILE A 183 3.39 7.94 -4.56
N LEU A 184 2.15 7.48 -4.66
CA LEU A 184 1.80 6.26 -5.37
C LEU A 184 1.30 6.62 -6.77
N ASP A 185 2.12 6.33 -7.77
CA ASP A 185 1.72 6.41 -9.18
C ASP A 185 1.17 5.05 -9.63
N LEU A 186 0.02 4.68 -9.05
CA LEU A 186 -0.63 3.42 -9.40
C LEU A 186 -1.22 3.52 -10.81
N TRP A 187 -1.01 2.49 -11.61
CA TRP A 187 -1.56 2.38 -12.97
C TRP A 187 -1.01 3.42 -13.96
N SER A 188 0.29 3.73 -13.85
CA SER A 188 1.02 4.55 -14.82
C SER A 188 0.90 4.04 -16.28
N TRP A 189 0.64 2.75 -16.48
CA TRP A 189 0.38 2.11 -17.77
C TRP A 189 -1.02 2.39 -18.37
N LEU A 190 -1.95 3.01 -17.62
CA LEU A 190 -3.20 3.55 -18.20
C LEU A 190 -2.95 4.82 -19.02
N THR A 191 -1.77 5.43 -18.87
CA THR A 191 -1.31 6.47 -19.79
C THR A 191 -0.59 5.83 -20.97
N SER A 192 -0.73 6.42 -22.15
CA SER A 192 0.08 6.03 -23.30
C SER A 192 1.57 6.01 -22.91
N PRO A 193 2.36 5.02 -23.34
CA PRO A 193 3.80 4.97 -23.07
C PRO A 193 4.55 6.24 -23.52
N SER A 194 3.99 6.97 -24.48
CA SER A 194 4.53 8.24 -24.97
C SER A 194 4.28 9.44 -24.06
N THR A 195 3.48 9.30 -23.00
CA THR A 195 3.06 10.38 -22.11
C THR A 195 3.31 10.01 -20.64
N LYS A 196 3.98 10.89 -19.90
CA LYS A 196 4.11 10.75 -18.46
C LYS A 196 2.73 10.92 -17.79
N SER A 197 2.49 10.21 -16.70
CA SER A 197 1.33 10.48 -15.86
C SER A 197 1.39 11.90 -15.31
N ALA A 198 0.21 12.49 -15.04
CA ALA A 198 0.12 13.79 -14.38
C ALA A 198 0.83 13.78 -13.02
N THR A 199 0.73 12.67 -12.28
CA THR A 199 1.44 12.38 -11.04
C THR A 199 2.95 12.53 -11.18
N ILE A 200 3.57 11.86 -12.16
CA ILE A 200 5.01 11.92 -12.38
C ILE A 200 5.43 13.28 -12.92
N ALA A 201 4.65 13.87 -13.83
CA ALA A 201 4.93 15.20 -14.36
C ALA A 201 4.96 16.25 -13.24
N ALA A 202 4.02 16.20 -12.29
CA ALA A 202 4.00 17.07 -11.11
C ALA A 202 5.17 16.80 -10.16
N TYR A 203 5.44 15.52 -9.86
CA TYR A 203 6.61 15.15 -9.05
C TYR A 203 7.92 15.68 -9.64
N GLU A 204 8.09 15.60 -10.97
CA GLU A 204 9.30 16.06 -11.64
C GLU A 204 9.55 17.56 -11.53
N ARG A 205 8.48 18.36 -11.39
CA ARG A 205 8.53 19.82 -11.20
C ARG A 205 8.84 20.26 -9.77
N LEU A 206 8.80 19.35 -8.79
CA LEU A 206 9.14 19.69 -7.41
C LEU A 206 10.60 20.16 -7.29
N GLN A 207 10.79 21.30 -6.63
CA GLN A 207 12.11 21.89 -6.38
C GLN A 207 12.93 21.05 -5.38
N ASP A 208 12.29 20.58 -4.29
CA ASP A 208 12.91 19.74 -3.28
C ASP A 208 12.28 18.35 -3.27
N LYS A 209 12.93 17.40 -3.95
CA LYS A 209 12.52 15.99 -3.99
C LYS A 209 13.00 15.20 -2.78
N SER A 210 13.81 15.77 -1.88
CA SER A 210 14.42 15.02 -0.77
C SER A 210 13.41 14.54 0.27
N LYS A 211 12.25 15.19 0.34
CA LYS A 211 11.10 14.79 1.17
C LYS A 211 10.16 13.79 0.51
N PHE A 212 10.43 13.42 -0.74
CA PHE A 212 9.51 12.63 -1.54
C PHE A 212 10.12 11.27 -1.89
N SER A 213 9.27 10.27 -1.92
CA SER A 213 9.54 9.00 -2.56
C SER A 213 8.39 8.70 -3.50
N VAL A 214 8.70 8.14 -4.66
CA VAL A 214 7.69 7.74 -5.64
C VAL A 214 7.75 6.24 -5.76
N ILE A 215 6.60 5.59 -5.57
CA ILE A 215 6.41 4.18 -5.88
C ILE A 215 5.57 4.16 -7.14
N ASN A 216 6.18 3.71 -8.23
CA ASN A 216 5.51 3.48 -9.50
C ASN A 216 5.43 1.97 -9.70
N LEU A 217 4.26 1.47 -10.09
CA LEU A 217 4.11 0.09 -10.53
C LEU A 217 4.53 0.03 -12.00
N PRO A 218 5.65 -0.63 -12.34
CA PRO A 218 6.21 -0.59 -13.67
C PRO A 218 5.29 -1.26 -14.71
N GLU A 219 5.54 -0.97 -15.99
CA GLU A 219 4.89 -1.59 -17.16
C GLU A 219 4.86 -3.13 -17.07
N GLN A 220 5.82 -3.73 -16.37
CA GLN A 220 5.93 -5.17 -16.14
C GLN A 220 4.67 -5.76 -15.48
N ASP A 221 4.01 -4.97 -14.63
CA ASP A 221 2.82 -5.40 -13.91
C ASP A 221 1.54 -5.26 -14.76
N LYS A 222 1.61 -4.59 -15.93
CA LYS A 222 0.48 -4.39 -16.88
C LYS A 222 -0.27 -5.69 -17.18
N ASN A 223 0.42 -6.83 -17.21
CA ASN A 223 -0.17 -8.13 -17.54
C ASN A 223 -0.81 -8.84 -16.33
N VAL A 224 -0.49 -8.41 -15.10
CA VAL A 224 -1.03 -9.01 -13.88
C VAL A 224 -2.42 -8.43 -13.60
N TRP A 225 -2.59 -7.13 -13.80
CA TRP A 225 -3.79 -6.38 -13.42
C TRP A 225 -5.10 -6.76 -14.15
N PRO A 226 -5.10 -7.02 -15.48
CA PRO A 226 -6.29 -7.50 -16.19
C PRO A 226 -6.87 -8.78 -15.58
N CYS A 227 -6.03 -9.65 -15.04
CA CYS A 227 -6.44 -10.88 -14.36
C CYS A 227 -6.94 -10.62 -12.93
N LEU A 228 -6.35 -9.66 -12.21
CA LEU A 228 -6.67 -9.42 -10.80
C LEU A 228 -7.89 -8.56 -10.55
N VAL A 229 -8.18 -7.63 -11.46
CA VAL A 229 -9.32 -6.73 -11.30
C VAL A 229 -10.12 -6.67 -12.59
N PRO A 230 -10.61 -7.83 -13.09
CA PRO A 230 -11.23 -7.91 -14.40
C PRO A 230 -12.45 -7.00 -14.52
N SER A 231 -13.12 -6.57 -13.45
CA SER A 231 -14.19 -5.56 -13.52
C SER A 231 -13.73 -4.21 -14.07
N PHE A 232 -12.48 -3.82 -13.86
CA PHE A 232 -11.88 -2.62 -14.45
C PHE A 232 -11.37 -2.85 -15.88
N TYR A 233 -11.34 -4.11 -16.36
CA TYR A 233 -10.83 -4.50 -17.69
C TYR A 233 -11.85 -5.25 -18.56
N ASN A 234 -13.01 -5.58 -18.03
CA ASN A 234 -14.07 -6.30 -18.72
C ASN A 234 -14.95 -5.29 -19.46
N TYR A 235 -14.37 -4.75 -20.53
CA TYR A 235 -15.03 -3.79 -21.42
C TYR A 235 -16.03 -4.46 -22.37
N THR A 236 -16.35 -5.76 -22.20
CA THR A 236 -17.37 -6.43 -23.03
C THR A 236 -18.80 -6.05 -22.64
N SER A 237 -18.98 -5.48 -21.45
CA SER A 237 -20.19 -4.76 -21.06
C SER A 237 -20.00 -3.26 -21.28
N PRO A 238 -20.94 -2.55 -21.93
CA PRO A 238 -20.85 -1.11 -22.12
C PRO A 238 -20.67 -0.42 -20.76
N ASN A 239 -19.73 0.53 -20.68
CA ASN A 239 -19.56 1.35 -19.48
C ASN A 239 -20.92 1.99 -19.14
N PRO A 240 -21.49 1.75 -17.94
CA PRO A 240 -22.81 2.28 -17.58
C PRO A 240 -22.86 3.81 -17.56
N PHE A 241 -21.70 4.49 -17.53
CA PHE A 241 -21.57 5.94 -17.51
C PHE A 241 -21.18 6.57 -18.86
N SER A 242 -20.57 5.83 -19.79
CA SER A 242 -20.09 6.41 -21.07
C SER A 242 -20.61 5.72 -22.33
N GLY A 243 -21.13 4.49 -22.24
CA GLY A 243 -21.62 3.70 -23.38
C GLY A 243 -20.56 3.33 -24.44
N ALA A 244 -19.31 3.77 -24.28
CA ALA A 244 -18.24 3.55 -25.23
C ALA A 244 -17.38 2.35 -24.83
N TYR A 245 -17.14 1.45 -25.79
CA TYR A 245 -16.16 0.37 -25.67
C TYR A 245 -14.75 0.95 -25.78
N ILE A 246 -13.86 0.61 -24.86
CA ILE A 246 -12.44 0.92 -25.05
C ILE A 246 -11.83 -0.17 -25.96
N PRO A 247 -11.25 0.19 -27.13
CA PRO A 247 -10.78 -0.80 -28.10
C PRO A 247 -9.70 -1.72 -27.54
N LYS A 248 -9.79 -3.04 -27.82
CA LYS A 248 -8.82 -4.07 -27.42
C LYS A 248 -7.36 -3.73 -27.77
N GLN A 249 -7.16 -2.97 -28.83
CA GLN A 249 -5.86 -2.50 -29.33
C GLN A 249 -5.19 -1.41 -28.47
N CYS A 250 -5.92 -0.76 -27.56
CA CYS A 250 -5.36 0.23 -26.63
C CYS A 250 -4.62 -0.42 -25.44
N TYR A 251 -4.58 -1.76 -25.38
CA TYR A 251 -4.11 -2.53 -24.24
C TYR A 251 -2.96 -3.51 -24.57
N ALA A 252 -2.52 -3.58 -25.84
CA ALA A 252 -1.30 -4.31 -26.21
C ALA A 252 -0.07 -3.56 -25.73
#